data_AF-A0A934EAH6-F1
#
_entry.id   AF-A0A934EAH6-F1
#
_cell.length_a   1.000
_cell.length_b   1.000
_cell.length_c   1.000
_cell.angle_alpha   90.00
_cell.angle_beta   90.00
_cell.angle_gamma   90.00
#
_symmetry.space_group_name_H-M   'P 1'
#
loop_
_entity.id
_entity.type
_entity.pdbx_description
1 polymer ?
#
loop_
_entity_poly.entity_id
_entity_poly.type
_entity_poly.pdbx_seq_one_letter_code
_entity_poly.pdbx_strand_id
1 'polypeptide(L)'
;MRSALLAALLCCGLAGTAPAAGRANPKTADPETLKLVELFLKTSVPELPPESVPYFLAVDTATLPDRLLHRFLAKRIELLALKRLSDSRAKGSLKRAGMDPETTCGNPDILTPRALAFLKQMGFNEYKDVEVAYLMKETNCTECELRSEFTLTVVQVPAKDKRKKASVKYLFRDDDPIIALLAHYYSGTKNRNTSFFGIGSSPKCRH
;
A
#
# COMPACT_ATOMS: atom_id res chain seq x y z
N MET A 1 48.06 -69.08 8.64
CA MET A 1 47.96 -68.66 10.06
C MET A 1 46.87 -67.59 10.18
N ARG A 2 45.86 -67.85 11.03
CA ARG A 2 45.00 -66.88 11.77
C ARG A 2 44.08 -66.00 10.90
N SER A 3 42.76 -66.22 10.81
CA SER A 3 41.70 -66.23 11.84
C SER A 3 41.64 -64.97 12.72
N ALA A 4 40.64 -64.12 12.47
CA ALA A 4 39.91 -63.27 13.43
C ALA A 4 38.62 -62.79 12.71
N LEU A 5 37.38 -63.17 13.08
CA LEU A 5 36.56 -62.74 14.24
C LEU A 5 36.55 -61.20 14.43
N LEU A 6 35.49 -60.47 14.78
CA LEU A 6 34.03 -60.63 14.96
C LEU A 6 33.60 -59.31 15.64
N ALA A 7 32.43 -58.74 15.29
CA ALA A 7 31.66 -57.78 16.12
C ALA A 7 32.34 -56.41 16.41
N ALA A 8 31.65 -55.31 16.74
CA ALA A 8 30.34 -55.16 17.33
C ALA A 8 29.72 -53.80 16.94
N LEU A 9 28.39 -53.82 16.75
CA LEU A 9 27.51 -52.66 16.75
C LEU A 9 27.71 -51.86 18.05
N LEU A 10 27.89 -50.54 17.94
CA LEU A 10 27.56 -49.60 19.00
C LEU A 10 27.39 -48.18 18.41
N CYS A 11 26.29 -47.93 17.70
CA CYS A 11 25.87 -46.55 17.41
C CYS A 11 24.89 -46.12 18.50
N CYS A 12 25.45 -45.50 19.54
CA CYS A 12 24.73 -44.79 20.58
C CYS A 12 23.81 -43.72 19.98
N GLY A 13 22.61 -43.62 20.56
CA GLY A 13 21.58 -42.69 20.17
C GLY A 13 22.02 -41.23 20.28
N LEU A 14 21.78 -40.49 19.21
CA LEU A 14 21.56 -39.06 19.25
C LEU A 14 20.04 -38.85 19.18
N ALA A 15 19.40 -38.89 20.35
CA ALA A 15 18.09 -38.28 20.52
C ALA A 15 18.27 -36.77 20.37
N GLY A 16 18.24 -36.30 19.12
CA GLY A 16 18.16 -34.89 18.80
C GLY A 16 16.79 -34.38 19.24
N THR A 17 16.68 -33.88 20.46
CA THR A 17 15.62 -32.95 20.85
C THR A 17 15.86 -31.65 20.08
N ALA A 18 15.38 -31.59 18.85
CA ALA A 18 15.21 -30.34 18.15
C ALA A 18 14.33 -29.45 19.04
N PRO A 19 14.72 -28.20 19.33
CA PRO A 19 13.86 -27.30 20.05
C PRO A 19 12.62 -27.14 19.18
N ALA A 20 11.48 -27.58 19.71
CA ALA A 20 10.19 -27.20 19.18
C ALA A 20 10.20 -25.67 19.19
N ALA A 21 10.42 -25.09 18.01
CA ALA A 21 10.17 -23.70 17.75
C ALA A 21 8.68 -23.51 18.02
N GLY A 22 8.36 -23.20 19.27
CA GLY A 22 7.05 -22.72 19.67
C GLY A 22 6.78 -21.56 18.75
N ARG A 23 5.86 -21.76 17.81
CA ARG A 23 5.19 -20.67 17.14
C ARG A 23 4.63 -19.84 18.27
N ALA A 24 5.30 -18.74 18.59
CA ALA A 24 4.74 -17.71 19.44
C ALA A 24 3.39 -17.40 18.79
N ASN A 25 2.29 -17.76 19.46
CA ASN A 25 0.98 -17.32 19.03
C ASN A 25 1.09 -15.80 18.93
N PRO A 26 0.86 -15.20 17.74
CA PRO A 26 0.88 -13.76 17.62
C PRO A 26 -0.11 -13.25 18.67
N LYS A 27 0.38 -12.44 19.62
CA LYS A 27 -0.46 -11.88 20.67
C LYS A 27 -1.60 -11.16 19.94
N THR A 28 -2.80 -11.69 20.06
CA THR A 28 -3.99 -11.06 19.50
C THR A 28 -4.11 -9.67 20.12
N ALA A 29 -4.47 -8.68 19.31
CA ALA A 29 -4.68 -7.31 19.79
C ALA A 29 -5.61 -7.31 21.00
N ASP A 30 -5.40 -6.37 21.92
CA ASP A 30 -6.27 -6.23 23.08
C ASP A 30 -7.72 -5.87 22.64
N PRO A 31 -8.73 -6.15 23.48
CA PRO A 31 -10.13 -5.94 23.13
C PRO A 31 -10.48 -4.48 22.79
N GLU A 32 -9.76 -3.49 23.32
CA GLU A 32 -10.02 -2.07 23.03
C GLU A 32 -9.52 -1.70 21.64
N THR A 33 -8.33 -2.17 21.27
CA THR A 33 -7.79 -2.05 19.91
C THR A 33 -8.73 -2.70 18.89
N LEU A 34 -9.28 -3.88 19.19
CA LEU A 34 -10.26 -4.53 18.31
C LEU A 34 -11.55 -3.72 18.17
N LYS A 35 -12.07 -3.15 19.26
CA LYS A 35 -13.24 -2.25 19.21
C LYS A 35 -12.98 -1.00 18.39
N LEU A 36 -11.80 -0.39 18.55
CA LEU A 36 -11.37 0.77 17.76
C LEU A 36 -11.35 0.41 16.26
N VAL A 37 -10.74 -0.72 15.91
CA VAL A 37 -10.70 -1.18 14.51
C VAL A 37 -12.11 -1.41 13.98
N GLU A 38 -12.96 -2.09 14.72
CA GLU A 38 -14.34 -2.32 14.29
C GLU A 38 -15.15 -1.04 14.10
N LEU A 39 -14.99 -0.06 14.99
CA LEU A 39 -15.61 1.25 14.87
C LEU A 39 -15.18 1.91 13.55
N PHE A 40 -13.88 2.01 13.31
CA PHE A 40 -13.32 2.61 12.09
C PHE A 40 -13.76 1.91 10.80
N LEU A 41 -13.99 0.60 10.86
CA LEU A 41 -14.43 -0.18 9.71
C LEU A 41 -15.94 -0.04 9.42
N LYS A 42 -16.74 0.39 10.40
CA LYS A 42 -18.20 0.59 10.27
C LYS A 42 -18.58 2.04 9.99
N THR A 43 -17.75 2.98 10.43
CA THR A 43 -18.01 4.43 10.33
C THR A 43 -17.45 5.03 9.03
N SER A 44 -18.19 5.97 8.44
CA SER A 44 -17.73 6.72 7.27
C SER A 44 -16.60 7.68 7.64
N VAL A 45 -15.68 8.01 6.72
CA VAL A 45 -14.52 8.87 7.05
C VAL A 45 -14.90 10.23 7.66
N PRO A 46 -15.92 10.95 7.16
CA PRO A 46 -16.32 12.25 7.73
C PRO A 46 -16.81 12.16 9.18
N GLU A 47 -17.26 11.00 9.63
CA GLU A 47 -17.79 10.75 10.97
C GLU A 47 -16.74 10.16 11.92
N LEU A 48 -15.52 9.92 11.45
CA LEU A 48 -14.47 9.35 12.29
C LEU A 48 -13.94 10.39 13.29
N PRO A 49 -13.69 9.99 14.54
CA PRO A 49 -13.02 10.83 15.53
C PRO A 49 -11.58 11.14 15.09
N PRO A 50 -11.23 12.40 14.75
CA PRO A 50 -9.91 12.75 14.22
C PRO A 50 -8.76 12.38 15.16
N GLU A 51 -8.96 12.54 16.46
CA GLU A 51 -8.02 12.21 17.52
C GLU A 51 -7.68 10.71 17.60
N SER A 52 -8.58 9.85 17.11
CA SER A 52 -8.39 8.40 17.12
C SER A 52 -7.67 7.87 15.88
N VAL A 53 -7.56 8.67 14.81
CA VAL A 53 -6.92 8.26 13.54
C VAL A 53 -5.47 7.82 13.73
N PRO A 54 -4.61 8.55 14.47
CA PRO A 54 -3.23 8.12 14.69
C PRO A 54 -3.13 6.74 15.36
N TYR A 55 -3.99 6.47 16.35
CA TYR A 55 -4.04 5.19 17.04
C TYR A 55 -4.46 4.06 16.10
N PHE A 56 -5.49 4.28 15.27
CA PHE A 56 -5.89 3.31 14.25
C PHE A 56 -4.77 3.01 13.24
N LEU A 57 -4.05 4.04 12.76
CA LEU A 57 -2.95 3.89 11.81
C LEU A 57 -1.72 3.17 12.40
N ALA A 58 -1.58 3.17 13.73
CA ALA A 58 -0.50 2.53 14.47
C ALA A 58 -0.76 1.06 14.83
N VAL A 59 -1.97 0.54 14.60
CA VAL A 59 -2.32 -0.85 14.93
C VAL A 59 -1.42 -1.84 14.16
N ASP A 60 -0.85 -2.80 14.88
CA ASP A 60 -0.05 -3.87 14.29
C ASP A 60 -0.94 -4.89 13.57
N THR A 61 -0.77 -4.97 12.25
CA THR A 61 -1.49 -5.90 11.38
C THR A 61 -1.30 -7.36 11.75
N ALA A 62 -0.16 -7.75 12.34
CA ALA A 62 0.10 -9.14 12.73
C ALA A 62 -0.76 -9.61 13.91
N THR A 63 -1.32 -8.68 14.67
CA THR A 63 -2.15 -8.95 15.85
C THR A 63 -3.64 -9.02 15.54
N LEU A 64 -4.05 -8.68 14.31
CA LEU A 64 -5.43 -8.63 13.89
C LEU A 64 -5.93 -9.98 13.37
N PRO A 65 -7.20 -10.35 13.64
CA PRO A 65 -7.81 -11.53 13.03
C PRO A 65 -8.03 -11.31 11.52
N ASP A 66 -7.87 -12.38 10.72
CA ASP A 66 -8.04 -12.36 9.26
C ASP A 66 -9.34 -11.69 8.79
N ARG A 67 -10.43 -11.86 9.54
CA ARG A 67 -11.74 -11.25 9.24
C ARG A 67 -11.66 -9.72 9.19
N LEU A 68 -10.87 -9.11 10.07
CA LEU A 68 -10.69 -7.66 10.14
C LEU A 68 -9.50 -7.18 9.30
N LEU A 69 -8.45 -7.99 9.20
CA LEU A 69 -7.18 -7.64 8.56
C LEU A 69 -7.36 -7.03 7.16
N HIS A 70 -8.11 -7.68 6.28
CA HIS A 70 -8.24 -7.19 4.89
C HIS A 70 -8.96 -5.85 4.77
N ARG A 71 -10.00 -5.64 5.60
CA ARG A 71 -10.74 -4.38 5.65
C ARG A 71 -9.89 -3.30 6.31
N PHE A 72 -9.16 -3.66 7.37
CA PHE A 72 -8.23 -2.78 8.06
C PHE A 72 -7.14 -2.25 7.12
N LEU A 73 -6.49 -3.14 6.34
CA LEU A 73 -5.46 -2.73 5.37
C LEU A 73 -6.01 -1.74 4.34
N ALA A 74 -7.19 -2.02 3.79
CA ALA A 74 -7.84 -1.11 2.84
C ALA A 74 -8.17 0.25 3.49
N LYS A 75 -8.78 0.24 4.68
CA LYS A 75 -9.14 1.45 5.42
C LYS A 75 -7.91 2.28 5.81
N ARG A 76 -6.82 1.64 6.20
CA ARG A 76 -5.54 2.29 6.52
C ARG A 76 -5.00 3.04 5.30
N ILE A 77 -5.00 2.40 4.14
CA ILE A 77 -4.57 3.01 2.87
C ILE A 77 -5.50 4.17 2.49
N GLU A 78 -6.82 4.02 2.64
CA GLU A 78 -7.79 5.11 2.40
C GLU A 78 -7.45 6.35 3.25
N LEU A 79 -7.27 6.17 4.56
CA LEU A 79 -6.97 7.28 5.47
C LEU A 79 -5.62 7.93 5.15
N LEU A 80 -4.60 7.15 4.82
CA LEU A 80 -3.30 7.68 4.40
C LEU A 80 -3.40 8.47 3.10
N ALA A 81 -4.16 7.99 2.11
CA ALA A 81 -4.37 8.69 0.85
C ALA A 81 -5.15 10.00 1.05
N LEU A 82 -6.18 10.00 1.90
CA LEU A 82 -6.93 11.22 2.23
C LEU A 82 -6.06 12.24 2.97
N LYS A 83 -5.19 11.78 3.88
CA LYS A 83 -4.19 12.64 4.52
C LYS A 83 -3.28 13.28 3.47
N ARG A 84 -2.72 12.49 2.54
CA ARG A 84 -1.89 13.00 1.45
C ARG A 84 -2.64 13.99 0.58
N LEU A 85 -3.91 13.74 0.25
CA LEU A 85 -4.73 14.64 -0.55
C LEU A 85 -4.94 15.98 0.16
N SER A 86 -5.19 15.97 1.47
CA SER A 86 -5.29 17.17 2.30
C SER A 86 -3.96 17.95 2.32
N ASP A 87 -2.85 17.26 2.63
CA ASP A 87 -1.51 17.86 2.68
C ASP A 87 -1.11 18.44 1.30
N SER A 88 -1.45 17.73 0.23
CA SER A 88 -1.20 18.14 -1.15
C SER A 88 -1.98 19.39 -1.52
N ARG A 89 -3.25 19.51 -1.11
CA ARG A 89 -4.06 20.72 -1.33
C ARG A 89 -3.46 21.92 -0.60
N ALA A 90 -2.96 21.74 0.62
CA ALA A 90 -2.31 22.79 1.38
C ALA A 90 -1.01 23.32 0.71
N LYS A 91 -0.29 22.47 -0.04
CA LYS A 91 0.93 22.86 -0.77
C LYS A 91 0.67 23.68 -2.06
N GLY A 92 -0.56 23.72 -2.58
CA GLY A 92 -0.87 24.42 -3.85
C GLY A 92 -0.51 23.62 -5.11
N SER A 93 -0.27 24.29 -6.25
CA SER A 93 -0.05 23.63 -7.55
C SER A 93 1.37 23.07 -7.75
N LEU A 94 2.37 23.67 -7.10
CA LEU A 94 3.76 23.20 -7.09
C LEU A 94 4.05 22.47 -5.78
N LYS A 95 4.25 21.15 -5.85
CA LYS A 95 4.36 20.31 -4.65
C LYS A 95 5.75 20.34 -4.00
N ARG A 96 6.81 20.46 -4.81
CA ARG A 96 8.21 20.30 -4.39
C ARG A 96 9.13 21.34 -5.04
N ALA A 97 8.73 22.61 -4.99
CA ALA A 97 9.53 23.71 -5.54
C ALA A 97 10.90 23.78 -4.83
N GLY A 98 11.99 23.72 -5.61
CA GLY A 98 13.36 23.82 -5.09
C GLY A 98 13.89 22.58 -4.38
N MET A 99 13.21 21.44 -4.45
CA MET A 99 13.69 20.17 -3.88
C MET A 99 14.20 19.23 -4.97
N ASP A 100 15.23 18.45 -4.61
CA ASP A 100 15.77 17.40 -5.48
C ASP A 100 14.74 16.28 -5.71
N PRO A 101 14.80 15.61 -6.89
CA PRO A 101 13.92 14.50 -7.19
C PRO A 101 14.05 13.35 -6.20
N GLU A 102 12.92 12.95 -5.63
CA GLU A 102 12.87 11.74 -4.81
C GLU A 102 12.88 10.52 -5.73
N THR A 103 13.98 9.77 -5.72
CA THR A 103 14.17 8.59 -6.59
C THR A 103 13.96 7.27 -5.87
N THR A 104 14.01 7.27 -4.54
CA THR A 104 13.91 6.07 -3.72
C THR A 104 12.63 6.12 -2.90
N CYS A 105 11.68 5.23 -3.18
CA CYS A 105 10.48 5.07 -2.39
C CYS A 105 10.47 3.72 -1.70
N GLY A 106 9.73 3.62 -0.59
CA GLY A 106 9.54 2.36 0.12
C GLY A 106 8.93 1.27 -0.77
N ASN A 107 9.07 0.02 -0.37
CA ASN A 107 8.50 -1.11 -1.12
C ASN A 107 6.98 -0.95 -1.32
N PRO A 108 6.40 -1.53 -2.38
CA PRO A 108 4.95 -1.60 -2.55
C PRO A 108 4.26 -2.27 -1.36
N ASP A 109 3.05 -1.83 -1.04
CA ASP A 109 2.25 -2.47 0.02
C ASP A 109 1.77 -3.84 -0.46
N ILE A 110 2.01 -4.89 0.33
CA ILE A 110 1.55 -6.25 -0.02
C ILE A 110 0.09 -6.39 0.37
N LEU A 111 -0.79 -6.53 -0.64
CA LEU A 111 -2.22 -6.67 -0.44
C LEU A 111 -2.75 -7.99 -0.97
N THR A 112 -3.62 -8.62 -0.17
CA THR A 112 -4.41 -9.75 -0.67
C THR A 112 -5.42 -9.29 -1.74
N PRO A 113 -5.87 -10.18 -2.63
CA PRO A 113 -6.93 -9.85 -3.61
C PRO A 113 -8.21 -9.32 -2.95
N ARG A 114 -8.52 -9.76 -1.72
CA ARG A 114 -9.68 -9.30 -0.96
C ARG A 114 -9.51 -7.87 -0.46
N ALA A 115 -8.33 -7.51 0.04
CA ALA A 115 -8.02 -6.12 0.43
C ALA A 115 -8.05 -5.17 -0.78
N LEU A 116 -7.53 -5.62 -1.93
CA LEU A 116 -7.61 -4.86 -3.18
C LEU A 116 -9.07 -4.58 -3.59
N ALA A 117 -9.96 -5.57 -3.47
CA ALA A 117 -11.37 -5.37 -3.78
C ALA A 117 -12.03 -4.31 -2.88
N PHE A 118 -11.67 -4.27 -1.59
CA PHE A 118 -12.14 -3.22 -0.68
C PHE A 118 -11.61 -1.83 -1.06
N LEU A 119 -10.34 -1.72 -1.49
CA LEU A 119 -9.81 -0.45 -1.99
C LEU A 119 -10.60 0.05 -3.20
N LYS A 120 -10.93 -0.83 -4.14
CA LYS A 120 -11.75 -0.46 -5.31
C LYS A 120 -13.14 0.05 -4.89
N GLN A 121 -13.75 -0.57 -3.87
CA GLN A 121 -15.02 -0.09 -3.30
C GLN A 121 -14.89 1.28 -2.60
N MET A 122 -13.69 1.65 -2.15
CA MET A 122 -13.39 2.96 -1.52
C MET A 122 -13.01 4.05 -2.54
N GLY A 123 -13.22 3.79 -3.85
CA GLY A 123 -12.96 4.75 -4.92
C GLY A 123 -11.51 4.78 -5.40
N PHE A 124 -10.76 3.70 -5.22
CA PHE A 124 -9.45 3.54 -5.86
C PHE A 124 -9.58 2.82 -7.20
N ASN A 125 -9.13 3.46 -8.27
CA ASN A 125 -9.07 2.88 -9.61
C ASN A 125 -7.66 2.42 -9.97
N GLU A 126 -7.60 1.37 -10.78
CA GLU A 126 -6.36 0.76 -11.25
C GLU A 126 -5.95 1.39 -12.58
N TYR A 127 -4.68 1.81 -12.66
CA TYR A 127 -4.10 2.45 -13.81
C TYR A 127 -2.94 1.62 -14.36
N LYS A 128 -2.74 1.72 -15.67
CA LYS A 128 -1.67 1.04 -16.40
C LYS A 128 -0.35 1.79 -16.28
N ASP A 129 0.76 1.07 -16.44
CA ASP A 129 2.12 1.64 -16.40
C ASP A 129 2.29 2.82 -17.37
N VAL A 130 1.66 2.74 -18.55
CA VAL A 130 1.69 3.82 -19.57
C VAL A 130 0.92 5.07 -19.14
N GLU A 131 -0.16 4.92 -18.37
CA GLU A 131 -0.95 6.03 -17.83
C GLU A 131 -0.17 6.70 -16.68
N VAL A 132 0.47 5.91 -15.82
CA VAL A 132 1.36 6.43 -14.77
C VAL A 132 2.58 7.15 -15.37
N ALA A 133 3.21 6.58 -16.41
CA ALA A 133 4.31 7.23 -17.12
C ALA A 133 3.89 8.56 -17.76
N TYR A 134 2.66 8.62 -18.29
CA TYR A 134 2.09 9.88 -18.78
C TYR A 134 1.93 10.90 -17.65
N LEU A 135 1.41 10.50 -16.49
CA LEU A 135 1.29 11.38 -15.32
C LEU A 135 2.66 11.91 -14.87
N MET A 136 3.65 11.05 -14.72
CA MET A 136 5.03 11.43 -14.36
C MET A 136 5.58 12.49 -15.33
N LYS A 137 5.36 12.29 -16.63
CA LYS A 137 5.79 13.23 -17.67
C LYS A 137 5.08 14.58 -17.60
N GLU A 138 3.76 14.61 -17.48
CA GLU A 138 3.01 15.88 -17.50
C GLU A 138 3.15 16.68 -16.19
N THR A 139 3.38 15.99 -15.07
CA THR A 139 3.54 16.61 -13.74
C THR A 139 4.99 16.91 -13.35
N ASN A 140 5.96 16.48 -14.16
CA ASN A 140 7.38 16.47 -13.82
C ASN A 140 7.68 15.75 -12.49
N CYS A 141 6.84 14.80 -12.07
CA CYS A 141 7.00 14.01 -10.85
C CYS A 141 7.69 12.67 -11.15
N THR A 142 8.50 12.18 -10.22
CA THR A 142 8.90 10.77 -10.19
C THR A 142 7.76 9.89 -9.66
N GLU A 143 7.83 8.57 -9.83
CA GLU A 143 6.84 7.65 -9.21
C GLU A 143 6.78 7.85 -7.69
N CYS A 144 7.94 8.01 -7.05
CA CYS A 144 8.02 8.20 -5.61
C CYS A 144 7.35 9.51 -5.16
N GLU A 145 7.46 10.56 -5.96
CA GLU A 145 6.76 11.83 -5.70
C GLU A 145 5.27 11.72 -5.94
N LEU A 146 4.84 10.93 -6.91
CA LEU A 146 3.42 10.61 -7.05
C LEU A 146 2.88 9.87 -5.82
N ARG A 147 3.68 9.03 -5.16
CA ARG A 147 3.30 8.32 -3.92
C ARG A 147 3.29 9.21 -2.68
N SER A 148 4.16 10.21 -2.62
CA SER A 148 4.29 11.09 -1.46
C SER A 148 3.41 12.34 -1.53
N GLU A 149 3.23 12.91 -2.72
CA GLU A 149 2.52 14.17 -2.95
C GLU A 149 1.08 13.98 -3.46
N PHE A 150 0.74 12.79 -3.96
CA PHE A 150 -0.58 12.44 -4.47
C PHE A 150 -1.06 11.13 -3.84
N THR A 151 -2.21 10.63 -4.29
CA THR A 151 -2.81 9.40 -3.76
C THR A 151 -2.26 8.13 -4.39
N LEU A 152 -1.17 8.19 -5.19
CA LEU A 152 -0.62 7.01 -5.82
C LEU A 152 -0.27 5.97 -4.76
N THR A 153 -0.94 4.83 -4.86
CA THR A 153 -0.77 3.68 -3.99
C THR A 153 -0.31 2.52 -4.85
N VAL A 154 0.96 2.14 -4.68
CA VAL A 154 1.55 1.01 -5.40
C VAL A 154 1.43 -0.22 -4.52
N VAL A 155 0.69 -1.22 -4.99
CA VAL A 155 0.41 -2.43 -4.23
C VAL A 155 0.92 -3.66 -4.97
N GLN A 156 1.50 -4.59 -4.23
CA GLN A 156 1.89 -5.90 -4.74
C GLN A 156 0.82 -6.92 -4.36
N VAL A 157 0.23 -7.55 -5.37
CA VAL A 157 -0.80 -8.57 -5.19
C VAL A 157 -0.16 -9.94 -5.46
N PRO A 158 -0.08 -10.84 -4.46
CA PRO A 158 0.48 -12.16 -4.66
C PRO A 158 -0.40 -12.94 -5.63
N ALA A 159 0.24 -13.73 -6.51
CA ALA A 159 -0.49 -14.56 -7.43
C ALA A 159 -1.22 -15.69 -6.68
N LYS A 160 -2.42 -16.05 -7.14
CA LYS A 160 -3.15 -17.22 -6.62
C LYS A 160 -2.42 -18.53 -6.92
N ASP A 161 -1.66 -18.56 -8.01
CA ASP A 161 -0.85 -19.70 -8.43
C ASP A 161 0.62 -19.42 -8.12
N LYS A 162 1.29 -20.36 -7.43
CA LYS A 162 2.72 -20.28 -7.07
C LYS A 162 3.64 -20.17 -8.29
N ARG A 163 3.19 -20.60 -9.48
CA ARG A 163 3.96 -20.50 -10.73
C ARG A 163 3.91 -19.12 -11.36
N LYS A 164 2.98 -18.25 -10.92
CA LYS A 164 2.79 -16.91 -11.47
C LYS A 164 3.48 -15.89 -10.58
N LYS A 165 4.10 -14.88 -11.20
CA LYS A 165 4.71 -13.76 -10.48
C LYS A 165 3.61 -12.89 -9.85
N ALA A 166 3.91 -12.34 -8.68
CA ALA A 166 3.07 -11.31 -8.07
C ALA A 166 2.94 -10.12 -9.04
N SER A 167 1.75 -9.53 -9.10
CA SER A 167 1.49 -8.37 -9.96
C SER A 167 1.58 -7.09 -9.15
N VAL A 168 2.31 -6.10 -9.66
CA VAL A 168 2.28 -4.73 -9.15
C VAL A 168 1.07 -4.01 -9.76
N LYS A 169 0.36 -3.25 -8.94
CA LYS A 169 -0.83 -2.49 -9.32
C LYS A 169 -0.65 -1.04 -8.88
N TYR A 170 -0.94 -0.12 -9.80
CA TYR A 170 -0.95 1.32 -9.54
C TYR A 170 -2.38 1.75 -9.28
N LEU A 171 -2.64 2.28 -8.09
CA LEU A 171 -3.96 2.72 -7.68
C LEU A 171 -3.94 4.20 -7.37
N PHE A 172 -4.95 4.94 -7.84
CA PHE A 172 -5.21 6.30 -7.38
C PHE A 172 -6.65 6.41 -6.92
N ARG A 173 -6.92 7.37 -6.03
CA ARG A 173 -8.30 7.73 -5.71
C ARG A 173 -8.91 8.56 -6.83
N ASP A 174 -10.20 8.41 -7.02
CA ASP A 174 -10.96 9.11 -8.08
C ASP A 174 -11.10 10.61 -7.83
N ASP A 175 -11.00 11.03 -6.58
CA ASP A 175 -11.06 12.43 -6.14
C ASP A 175 -9.69 13.13 -6.16
N ASP A 176 -8.64 12.46 -6.61
CA ASP A 176 -7.32 13.05 -6.76
C ASP A 176 -7.26 13.97 -8.00
N PRO A 177 -6.87 15.25 -7.85
CA PRO A 177 -6.82 16.19 -8.96
C PRO A 177 -5.89 15.75 -10.10
N ILE A 178 -4.92 14.87 -9.85
CA ILE A 178 -4.03 14.36 -10.90
C ILE A 178 -4.78 13.49 -11.93
N ILE A 179 -5.89 12.86 -11.54
CA ILE A 179 -6.68 11.99 -12.43
C ILE A 179 -7.33 12.77 -13.56
N ALA A 180 -7.58 14.05 -13.33
CA ALA A 180 -8.09 14.94 -14.34
C ALA A 180 -7.15 15.00 -15.57
N LEU A 181 -5.82 14.84 -15.40
CA LEU A 181 -4.87 14.76 -16.51
C LEU A 181 -5.06 13.52 -17.38
N LEU A 182 -5.52 12.40 -16.82
CA LEU A 182 -5.78 11.19 -17.59
C LEU A 182 -6.99 11.36 -18.52
N ALA A 183 -7.94 12.22 -18.19
CA ALA A 183 -9.01 12.56 -19.12
C ALA A 183 -8.45 13.17 -20.43
N HIS A 184 -7.38 13.97 -20.37
CA HIS A 184 -6.69 14.45 -21.57
C HIS A 184 -6.05 13.32 -22.35
N TYR A 185 -5.32 12.44 -21.65
CA TYR A 185 -4.69 11.28 -22.26
C TYR A 185 -5.71 10.45 -23.06
N TYR A 186 -6.88 10.17 -22.47
CA TYR A 186 -7.93 9.38 -23.14
C TYR A 186 -8.63 10.15 -24.27
N SER A 187 -8.81 11.47 -24.14
CA SER A 187 -9.46 12.28 -25.17
C SER A 187 -8.63 12.43 -26.45
N GLY A 188 -7.32 12.14 -26.40
CA GLY A 188 -6.38 12.39 -27.51
C GLY A 188 -6.19 13.86 -27.86
N THR A 189 -6.79 14.78 -27.10
CA THR A 189 -6.68 16.22 -27.36
C THR A 189 -5.35 16.75 -26.84
N LYS A 190 -4.57 17.38 -27.74
CA LYS A 190 -3.32 18.07 -27.39
C LYS A 190 -3.53 19.48 -26.84
N ASN A 191 -4.77 19.95 -26.78
CA ASN A 191 -5.09 21.30 -26.32
C ASN A 191 -4.95 21.40 -24.80
N ARG A 192 -3.78 21.90 -24.38
CA ARG A 192 -3.37 22.14 -22.98
C ARG A 192 -4.11 23.29 -22.27
N ASN A 193 -5.14 23.86 -22.90
CA ASN A 193 -5.80 25.08 -22.44
C ASN A 193 -7.10 24.87 -21.66
N THR A 194 -7.42 23.65 -21.24
CA THR A 194 -8.48 23.46 -20.26
C THR A 194 -7.89 23.76 -18.88
N SER A 195 -8.25 24.93 -18.37
CA SER A 195 -8.08 25.31 -16.98
C SER A 195 -8.67 24.21 -16.09
N PHE A 196 -7.82 23.33 -15.58
CA PHE A 196 -8.19 22.40 -14.52
C PHE A 196 -8.62 23.22 -13.31
N PHE A 197 -9.94 23.32 -13.11
CA PHE A 197 -10.59 23.89 -11.93
C PHE A 197 -9.91 25.15 -11.36
N GLY A 198 -10.02 26.27 -12.08
CA GLY A 198 -9.96 27.62 -11.50
C GLY A 198 -8.59 28.20 -11.12
N ILE A 199 -7.49 27.45 -11.21
CA ILE A 199 -6.13 27.98 -11.04
C ILE A 199 -5.28 27.43 -12.19
N GLY A 200 -4.81 28.31 -13.07
CA GLY A 200 -4.29 28.02 -14.42
C GLY A 200 -2.99 27.22 -14.52
N SER A 201 -2.78 26.19 -13.69
CA SER A 201 -1.65 25.28 -13.80
C SER A 201 -2.03 23.89 -13.31
N SER A 202 -1.87 22.87 -14.17
CA SER A 202 -1.87 21.47 -13.78
C SER A 202 -0.99 21.24 -12.54
N PRO A 203 -1.36 20.33 -11.62
CA PRO A 203 -0.52 20.04 -10.47
C PRO A 203 0.83 19.50 -10.96
N LYS A 204 1.93 20.06 -10.45
CA LYS A 204 3.29 19.68 -10.80
C LYS A 204 4.13 19.48 -9.55
N CYS A 205 5.10 18.56 -9.59
CA CYS A 205 6.10 18.48 -8.54
C CYS A 205 7.15 19.59 -8.67
N ARG A 206 7.52 19.93 -9.91
CA ARG A 206 8.56 20.91 -10.25
C ARG A 206 8.17 21.71 -11.49
N HIS A 207 8.87 22.83 -11.70
CA HIS A 207 8.71 23.68 -12.89
C HIS A 207 8.90 22.89 -14.19
#